data_AF-A0A8J8E2K5-F1
#
_entry.id   AF-A0A8J8E2K5-F1
#
_cell.length_a   1.000
_cell.length_b   1.000
_cell.length_c   1.000
_cell.angle_alpha   90.00
_cell.angle_beta   90.00
_cell.angle_gamma   90.00
#
_symmetry.space_group_name_H-M   'P 1'
#
loop_
_entity.id
_entity.type
_entity.pdbx_description
1 polymer ?
#
loop_
_entity_poly.entity_id
_entity_poly.type
_entity_poly.pdbx_seq_one_letter_code
_entity_poly.pdbx_strand_id
1 'polypeptide(L)'
;MVDPNIEALFRPKSIAVIGASEKPGKIGYAIMKNLVEYGYEGKIYPVNIKGVEIKIGNRVFKSYKSILEVPDEVDMAVIVVPAKFVPQVVEDCGKKGVKVLPIISSGFGELGEEGKKIEQQLVETARKYGMRILGPNIFGVVYTPDKLNATFGPTDVLPGPLALISQSGALGIALMGWTILEKVGLSAVVSVGNKSDIDDADLLEFFKEDENTKAILIYMEGVKDGRKFMETAKEVSKVKPIVIIKAGRSERGAKAAASHTGSLAGSDKVYDAAFKQAGVIRAYTIGEAFDYARTLSNLPEPEGENLVIITNGGGIGVMATDAAEEAGLHLYDNLEELKVFANHMPPFGSYKNPVDLTGMAGAESYEGAIRDALAHPEMHSIAVLYCQTAVLDPRDLADIVIREYNASGRKKPLVVAIVGGIEAKEAIDRLNEEGIPAYPEPERAIKALAALYRWSRWKAKQK
;
A
#
# COMPACT_ATOMS: atom_id res chain seq x y z
N MET A 1 -10.83 -18.73 8.65
CA MET A 1 -11.67 -18.44 7.47
C MET A 1 -12.06 -16.98 7.56
N VAL A 2 -11.93 -16.24 6.46
CA VAL A 2 -12.27 -14.82 6.38
C VAL A 2 -13.78 -14.64 6.61
N ASP A 3 -14.19 -13.60 7.35
CA ASP A 3 -15.60 -13.24 7.53
C ASP A 3 -16.25 -13.00 6.15
N PRO A 4 -17.31 -13.73 5.76
CA PRO A 4 -17.95 -13.58 4.46
C PRO A 4 -18.53 -12.19 4.19
N ASN A 5 -18.79 -11.40 5.24
CA ASN A 5 -19.21 -10.01 5.08
C ASN A 5 -18.04 -9.07 4.77
N ILE A 6 -16.85 -9.36 5.30
CA ILE A 6 -15.63 -8.64 4.92
C ILE A 6 -15.23 -9.03 3.49
N GLU A 7 -15.40 -10.29 3.11
CA GLU A 7 -15.22 -10.74 1.73
C GLU A 7 -16.08 -9.92 0.75
N ALA A 8 -17.35 -9.68 1.10
CA ALA A 8 -18.28 -8.85 0.31
C ALA A 8 -17.85 -7.36 0.20
N LEU A 9 -16.92 -6.89 1.05
CA LEU A 9 -16.34 -5.54 0.93
C LEU A 9 -15.42 -5.42 -0.30
N PHE A 10 -14.78 -6.52 -0.69
CA PHE A 10 -13.80 -6.54 -1.77
C PHE A 10 -14.34 -7.22 -3.03
N ARG A 11 -15.15 -8.27 -2.86
CA ARG A 11 -15.69 -9.10 -3.95
C ARG A 11 -17.22 -9.13 -4.00
N PRO A 12 -17.92 -7.98 -4.00
CA PRO A 12 -19.37 -7.95 -4.15
C PRO A 12 -19.78 -8.40 -5.55
N LYS A 13 -20.93 -9.07 -5.69
CA LYS A 13 -21.59 -9.34 -6.97
C LYS A 13 -22.54 -8.21 -7.36
N SER A 14 -23.05 -7.49 -6.37
CA SER A 14 -23.98 -6.38 -6.53
C SER A 14 -23.73 -5.25 -5.53
N ILE A 15 -23.79 -4.02 -6.04
CA ILE A 15 -23.55 -2.81 -5.25
C ILE A 15 -24.75 -1.86 -5.39
N ALA A 16 -25.32 -1.45 -4.27
CA ALA A 16 -26.24 -0.32 -4.23
C ALA A 16 -25.49 0.97 -3.87
N VAL A 17 -25.75 2.07 -4.58
CA VAL A 17 -25.22 3.40 -4.24
C VAL A 17 -26.36 4.27 -3.74
N ILE A 18 -26.48 4.40 -2.41
CA ILE A 18 -27.57 5.12 -1.76
C ILE A 18 -27.19 6.59 -1.59
N GLY A 19 -27.91 7.46 -2.29
CA GLY A 19 -27.52 8.85 -2.49
C GLY A 19 -26.85 9.10 -3.85
N ALA A 20 -26.91 8.13 -4.76
CA ALA A 20 -26.51 8.31 -6.16
C ALA A 20 -27.21 9.54 -6.77
N SER A 21 -26.52 10.25 -7.65
CA SER A 21 -27.05 11.45 -8.28
C SER A 21 -26.65 11.53 -9.75
N GLU A 22 -27.49 12.15 -10.57
CA GLU A 22 -27.19 12.52 -11.97
C GLU A 22 -26.31 13.78 -12.10
N LYS A 23 -26.01 14.47 -10.99
CA LYS A 23 -25.42 15.81 -10.98
C LYS A 23 -23.91 15.73 -10.74
N PRO A 24 -23.06 16.13 -11.72
CA PRO A 24 -21.64 16.29 -11.50
C PRO A 24 -21.33 17.17 -10.28
N GLY A 25 -20.24 16.85 -9.58
CA GLY A 25 -19.83 17.53 -8.34
C GLY A 25 -20.47 17.00 -7.05
N LYS A 26 -21.49 16.13 -7.13
CA LYS A 26 -21.97 15.38 -5.95
C LYS A 26 -21.15 14.11 -5.74
N ILE A 27 -20.88 13.78 -4.48
CA ILE A 27 -20.15 12.57 -4.10
C ILE A 27 -20.81 11.30 -4.65
N GLY A 28 -22.14 11.19 -4.56
CA GLY A 28 -22.86 10.04 -5.13
C GLY A 28 -22.81 9.95 -6.66
N TYR A 29 -22.55 11.06 -7.38
CA TYR A 29 -22.24 10.99 -8.81
C TYR A 29 -20.81 10.50 -9.04
N ALA A 30 -19.84 10.98 -8.25
CA ALA A 30 -18.44 10.56 -8.36
C ALA A 30 -18.26 9.06 -8.10
N ILE A 31 -18.92 8.48 -7.09
CA ILE A 31 -18.88 7.04 -6.81
C ILE A 31 -19.48 6.24 -7.97
N MET A 32 -20.63 6.67 -8.50
CA MET A 32 -21.23 6.03 -9.67
C MET A 32 -20.31 6.10 -10.90
N LYS A 33 -19.66 7.25 -11.12
CA LYS A 33 -18.66 7.44 -12.19
C LYS A 33 -17.49 6.49 -12.02
N ASN A 34 -16.91 6.42 -10.83
CA ASN A 34 -15.75 5.58 -10.56
C ASN A 34 -16.07 4.08 -10.72
N LEU A 35 -17.21 3.60 -10.20
CA LEU A 35 -17.63 2.21 -10.41
C LEU A 35 -17.77 1.85 -11.90
N VAL A 36 -18.33 2.77 -12.69
CA VAL A 36 -18.58 2.54 -14.13
C VAL A 36 -17.31 2.67 -14.95
N GLU A 37 -16.54 3.72 -14.76
CA GLU A 37 -15.35 4.03 -15.57
C GLU A 37 -14.16 3.14 -15.21
N TYR A 38 -14.02 2.73 -13.95
CA TYR A 38 -12.99 1.78 -13.53
C TYR A 38 -13.28 0.35 -14.02
N GLY A 39 -14.52 0.07 -14.44
CA GLY A 39 -14.90 -1.15 -15.15
C GLY A 39 -15.45 -2.26 -14.26
N TYR A 40 -16.11 -1.93 -13.14
CA TYR A 40 -16.77 -2.93 -12.30
C TYR A 40 -17.78 -3.76 -13.10
N GLU A 41 -17.62 -5.08 -13.06
CA GLU A 41 -18.37 -6.03 -13.89
C GLU A 41 -19.66 -6.52 -13.21
N GLY A 42 -19.77 -6.35 -11.89
CA GLY A 42 -20.97 -6.70 -11.13
C GLY A 42 -22.13 -5.73 -11.36
N LYS A 43 -23.27 -6.03 -10.72
CA LYS A 43 -24.50 -5.22 -10.89
C LYS A 43 -24.44 -3.94 -10.03
N ILE A 44 -24.83 -2.80 -10.61
CA ILE A 44 -24.86 -1.50 -9.93
C ILE A 44 -26.31 -1.01 -9.83
N TYR A 45 -26.79 -0.73 -8.61
CA TYR A 45 -28.13 -0.22 -8.32
C TYR A 45 -28.06 1.18 -7.70
N PRO A 46 -28.27 2.24 -8.48
CA PRO A 46 -28.38 3.57 -7.90
C PRO A 46 -29.69 3.70 -7.10
N VAL A 47 -29.60 4.23 -5.89
CA VAL A 47 -30.76 4.53 -5.05
C VAL A 47 -30.82 6.04 -4.82
N ASN A 48 -31.92 6.65 -5.27
CA ASN A 48 -32.18 8.08 -5.20
C ASN A 48 -33.66 8.32 -4.88
N ILE A 49 -33.94 9.08 -3.81
CA ILE A 49 -35.31 9.35 -3.34
C ILE A 49 -36.26 9.94 -4.39
N LYS A 50 -35.73 10.58 -5.45
CA LYS A 50 -36.53 11.15 -6.54
C LYS A 50 -36.84 10.14 -7.64
N GLY A 51 -36.15 9.01 -7.69
CA GLY A 51 -36.30 7.99 -8.74
C GLY A 51 -35.88 8.49 -10.13
N VAL A 52 -34.89 9.39 -10.21
CA VAL A 52 -34.39 9.92 -11.50
C VAL A 52 -33.49 8.91 -12.20
N GLU A 53 -33.47 8.90 -13.53
CA GLU A 53 -32.46 8.14 -14.26
C GLU A 53 -31.07 8.73 -13.99
N ILE A 54 -30.08 7.86 -13.86
CA ILE A 54 -28.69 8.29 -13.64
C ILE A 54 -27.89 7.93 -14.88
N LYS A 55 -27.37 8.95 -15.56
CA LYS A 55 -26.51 8.79 -16.74
C LYS A 55 -25.04 8.96 -16.35
N ILE A 56 -24.23 7.96 -16.66
CA ILE A 56 -22.77 7.96 -16.47
C ILE A 56 -22.13 7.52 -17.77
N GLY A 57 -21.37 8.42 -18.41
CA GLY A 57 -20.87 8.21 -19.77
C GLY A 57 -22.02 7.83 -20.72
N ASN A 58 -21.88 6.67 -21.36
CA ASN A 58 -22.87 6.12 -22.29
C ASN A 58 -23.91 5.19 -21.65
N ARG A 59 -23.82 4.95 -20.32
CA ARG A 59 -24.74 4.07 -19.59
C ARG A 59 -25.84 4.88 -18.93
N VAL A 60 -27.06 4.38 -18.98
CA VAL A 60 -28.23 4.93 -18.27
C VAL A 60 -28.72 3.89 -17.29
N PHE A 61 -28.86 4.29 -16.03
CA PHE A 61 -29.30 3.43 -14.94
C PHE A 61 -30.67 3.89 -14.44
N LYS A 62 -31.60 2.93 -14.35
CA LYS A 62 -32.81 3.12 -13.54
C LYS A 62 -32.40 3.25 -12.08
N SER A 63 -32.80 4.33 -11.41
CA SER A 63 -32.66 4.42 -9.96
C SER A 63 -33.91 3.94 -9.23
N TYR A 64 -33.71 3.51 -7.99
CA TYR A 64 -34.77 3.06 -7.09
C TYR A 64 -34.96 4.09 -5.98
N LYS A 65 -36.20 4.26 -5.48
CA LYS A 65 -36.45 5.26 -4.42
C LYS A 65 -35.97 4.80 -3.05
N SER A 66 -35.95 3.48 -2.85
CA SER A 66 -35.41 2.80 -1.68
C SER A 66 -34.64 1.57 -2.10
N ILE A 67 -33.67 1.15 -1.28
CA ILE A 67 -32.96 -0.12 -1.47
C ILE A 67 -33.92 -1.33 -1.41
N LEU A 68 -35.06 -1.20 -0.73
CA LEU A 68 -36.09 -2.23 -0.66
C LEU A 68 -36.78 -2.48 -2.00
N GLU A 69 -36.74 -1.52 -2.93
CA GLU A 69 -37.31 -1.66 -4.28
C GLU A 69 -36.35 -2.32 -5.27
N VAL A 70 -35.08 -2.51 -4.90
CA VAL A 70 -34.10 -3.20 -5.75
C VAL A 70 -34.54 -4.65 -5.91
N PRO A 71 -34.67 -5.18 -7.15
CA PRO A 71 -35.24 -6.51 -7.36
C PRO A 71 -34.30 -7.65 -6.94
N ASP A 72 -32.98 -7.43 -7.06
CA ASP A 72 -31.97 -8.46 -6.82
C ASP A 72 -31.38 -8.35 -5.40
N GLU A 73 -30.62 -9.36 -4.98
CA GLU A 73 -29.79 -9.30 -3.77
C GLU A 73 -28.71 -8.22 -3.91
N VAL A 74 -28.34 -7.60 -2.78
CA VAL A 74 -27.35 -6.53 -2.71
C VAL A 74 -26.26 -6.95 -1.73
N ASP A 75 -25.05 -7.22 -2.21
CA ASP A 75 -23.93 -7.59 -1.33
C ASP A 75 -23.40 -6.38 -0.55
N MET A 76 -23.20 -5.26 -1.24
CA MET A 76 -22.66 -4.02 -0.67
C MET A 76 -23.62 -2.85 -0.89
N ALA A 77 -23.82 -2.02 0.13
CA ALA A 77 -24.51 -0.73 -0.02
C ALA A 77 -23.60 0.44 0.39
N VAL A 78 -23.17 1.23 -0.58
CA VAL A 78 -22.38 2.45 -0.37
C VAL A 78 -23.33 3.59 -0.01
N ILE A 79 -23.23 4.11 1.21
CA ILE A 79 -24.16 5.09 1.77
C ILE A 79 -23.55 6.48 1.74
N VAL A 80 -24.15 7.38 0.94
CA VAL A 80 -23.72 8.77 0.74
C VAL A 80 -24.91 9.74 0.81
N VAL A 81 -25.62 9.68 1.94
CA VAL A 81 -26.75 10.58 2.26
C VAL A 81 -26.47 11.39 3.52
N PRO A 82 -27.10 12.56 3.74
CA PRO A 82 -26.90 13.33 4.98
C PRO A 82 -27.05 12.47 6.25
N ALA A 83 -26.18 12.68 7.25
CA ALA A 83 -26.06 11.86 8.47
C ALA A 83 -27.40 11.50 9.12
N LYS A 84 -28.31 12.48 9.22
CA LYS A 84 -29.65 12.31 9.81
C LYS A 84 -30.51 11.22 9.18
N PHE A 85 -30.23 10.82 7.94
CA PHE A 85 -30.97 9.77 7.23
C PHE A 85 -30.27 8.40 7.30
N VAL A 86 -29.00 8.35 7.70
CA VAL A 86 -28.21 7.12 7.72
C VAL A 86 -28.81 6.04 8.63
N PRO A 87 -29.32 6.32 9.85
CA PRO A 87 -29.94 5.28 10.67
C PRO A 87 -31.08 4.54 9.98
N GLN A 88 -31.98 5.27 9.31
CA GLN A 88 -33.07 4.65 8.56
C GLN A 88 -32.57 3.85 7.36
N VAL A 89 -31.56 4.36 6.65
CA VAL A 89 -30.94 3.64 5.53
C VAL A 89 -30.28 2.34 5.99
N VAL A 90 -29.60 2.33 7.13
CA VAL A 90 -29.00 1.12 7.70
C VAL A 90 -30.09 0.09 8.06
N GLU A 91 -31.19 0.52 8.68
CA GLU A 91 -32.33 -0.36 8.95
C GLU A 91 -32.93 -0.96 7.66
N ASP A 92 -33.08 -0.17 6.61
CA ASP A 92 -33.61 -0.63 5.33
C ASP A 92 -32.63 -1.58 4.60
N CYS A 93 -31.32 -1.36 4.73
CA CYS A 93 -30.30 -2.29 4.24
C CYS A 93 -30.39 -3.63 4.98
N GLY A 94 -30.62 -3.61 6.30
CA GLY A 94 -30.82 -4.81 7.11
C GLY A 94 -32.02 -5.63 6.65
N LYS A 95 -33.16 -4.97 6.40
CA LYS A 95 -34.36 -5.62 5.85
C LYS A 95 -34.14 -6.18 4.42
N LYS A 96 -33.25 -5.56 3.64
CA LYS A 96 -32.88 -6.06 2.31
C LYS A 96 -31.90 -7.25 2.37
N GLY A 97 -31.24 -7.47 3.51
CA GLY A 97 -30.23 -8.51 3.67
C GLY A 97 -28.86 -8.13 3.08
N VAL A 98 -28.50 -6.85 3.12
CA VAL A 98 -27.17 -6.38 2.67
C VAL A 98 -26.08 -6.94 3.59
N LYS A 99 -24.90 -7.28 3.07
CA LYS A 99 -23.82 -7.87 3.88
C LYS A 99 -22.91 -6.80 4.51
N VAL A 100 -22.56 -5.77 3.72
CA VAL A 100 -21.60 -4.75 4.16
C VAL A 100 -21.98 -3.33 3.73
N LEU A 101 -21.73 -2.37 4.61
CA LEU A 101 -22.15 -0.97 4.46
C LEU A 101 -20.94 -0.03 4.55
N PRO A 102 -20.32 0.37 3.43
CA PRO A 102 -19.41 1.51 3.39
C PRO A 102 -20.18 2.82 3.57
N ILE A 103 -20.04 3.46 4.74
CA ILE A 103 -20.77 4.70 5.08
C ILE A 103 -19.87 5.90 4.83
N ILE A 104 -20.00 6.50 3.65
CA ILE A 104 -19.23 7.67 3.19
C ILE A 104 -19.50 8.89 4.07
N SER A 105 -20.75 9.05 4.51
CA SER A 105 -21.21 10.23 5.21
C SER A 105 -20.43 10.50 6.51
N SER A 106 -20.07 11.77 6.71
CA SER A 106 -19.63 12.32 7.99
C SER A 106 -20.81 12.86 8.80
N GLY A 107 -20.54 13.35 10.00
CA GLY A 107 -21.48 13.88 10.98
C GLY A 107 -21.69 12.97 12.19
N PHE A 108 -20.69 12.20 12.60
CA PHE A 108 -20.79 11.13 13.58
C PHE A 108 -19.77 11.30 14.73
N GLY A 109 -19.05 10.26 15.14
CA GLY A 109 -18.20 10.23 16.33
C GLY A 109 -17.10 11.30 16.34
N GLU A 110 -16.71 11.81 15.19
CA GLU A 110 -15.78 12.94 15.04
C GLU A 110 -16.36 14.27 15.55
N LEU A 111 -17.69 14.38 15.72
CA LEU A 111 -18.35 15.55 16.31
C LEU A 111 -18.50 15.45 17.84
N GLY A 112 -18.10 14.35 18.46
CA GLY A 112 -18.17 14.13 19.91
C GLY A 112 -19.22 13.12 20.35
N GLU A 113 -19.61 13.18 21.62
CA GLU A 113 -20.37 12.11 22.30
C GLU A 113 -21.74 11.81 21.69
N GLU A 114 -22.50 12.82 21.25
CA GLU A 114 -23.78 12.58 20.57
C GLU A 114 -23.61 11.84 19.25
N GLY A 115 -22.55 12.17 18.50
CA GLY A 115 -22.19 11.47 17.27
C GLY A 115 -21.78 10.03 17.54
N LYS A 116 -21.01 9.76 18.60
CA LYS A 116 -20.62 8.40 19.02
C LYS A 116 -21.83 7.54 19.40
N LYS A 117 -22.84 8.11 20.06
CA LYS A 117 -24.10 7.40 20.35
C LYS A 117 -24.81 6.99 19.06
N ILE A 118 -24.84 7.86 18.06
CA ILE A 118 -25.41 7.52 16.74
C ILE A 118 -24.59 6.41 16.09
N GLU A 119 -23.26 6.48 16.09
CA GLU A 119 -22.41 5.39 15.56
C GLU A 119 -22.69 4.06 16.23
N GLN A 120 -22.80 4.05 17.57
CA GLN A 120 -23.11 2.85 18.32
C GLN A 120 -24.46 2.26 17.89
N GLN A 121 -25.49 3.09 17.72
CA GLN A 121 -26.80 2.66 17.21
C GLN A 121 -26.71 2.07 15.80
N LEU A 122 -25.89 2.65 14.91
CA LEU A 122 -25.66 2.10 13.57
C LEU A 122 -25.03 0.70 13.65
N VAL A 123 -24.01 0.53 14.48
CA VAL A 123 -23.30 -0.75 14.66
C VAL A 123 -24.21 -1.80 15.29
N GLU A 124 -24.97 -1.45 16.31
CA GLU A 124 -25.97 -2.34 16.93
C GLU A 124 -27.02 -2.80 15.92
N THR A 125 -27.51 -1.87 15.09
CA THR A 125 -28.47 -2.18 14.01
C THR A 125 -27.85 -3.09 12.95
N ALA A 126 -26.63 -2.79 12.50
CA ALA A 126 -25.93 -3.63 11.52
C ALA A 126 -25.74 -5.05 12.05
N ARG A 127 -25.25 -5.20 13.29
CA ARG A 127 -25.04 -6.51 13.93
C ARG A 127 -26.34 -7.29 14.14
N LYS A 128 -27.44 -6.62 14.48
CA LYS A 128 -28.78 -7.24 14.58
C LYS A 128 -29.19 -7.95 13.28
N TYR A 129 -28.83 -7.39 12.12
CA TYR A 129 -29.11 -7.97 10.80
C TYR A 129 -27.94 -8.80 10.23
N GLY A 130 -26.87 -9.01 11.01
CA GLY A 130 -25.69 -9.75 10.55
C GLY A 130 -24.85 -8.99 9.52
N MET A 131 -24.98 -7.67 9.42
CA MET A 131 -24.20 -6.81 8.53
C MET A 131 -22.94 -6.28 9.20
N ARG A 132 -21.97 -5.81 8.40
CA ARG A 132 -20.77 -5.09 8.86
C ARG A 132 -20.74 -3.66 8.33
N ILE A 133 -20.10 -2.73 9.07
CA ILE A 133 -19.94 -1.32 8.65
C ILE A 133 -18.47 -0.99 8.42
N LEU A 134 -18.15 -0.42 7.26
CA LEU A 134 -16.89 0.29 7.03
C LEU A 134 -17.13 1.80 7.24
N GLY A 135 -16.30 2.43 8.08
CA GLY A 135 -16.42 3.85 8.44
C GLY A 135 -17.13 4.08 9.78
N PRO A 136 -18.05 5.07 9.89
CA PRO A 136 -18.43 6.05 8.86
C PRO A 136 -17.32 7.07 8.59
N ASN A 137 -17.63 8.15 7.86
CA ASN A 137 -16.71 9.25 7.54
C ASN A 137 -15.47 8.77 6.76
N ILE A 138 -15.72 8.20 5.58
CA ILE A 138 -14.70 7.58 4.73
C ILE A 138 -14.79 8.09 3.29
N PHE A 139 -13.73 7.91 2.52
CA PHE A 139 -13.79 8.13 1.07
C PHE A 139 -14.15 6.91 0.24
N GLY A 140 -14.32 5.74 0.87
CA GLY A 140 -14.76 4.49 0.25
C GLY A 140 -13.69 3.40 0.20
N VAL A 141 -13.86 2.47 -0.74
CA VAL A 141 -12.99 1.31 -0.94
C VAL A 141 -12.68 1.09 -2.42
N VAL A 142 -11.45 0.66 -2.71
CA VAL A 142 -11.00 0.15 -4.01
C VAL A 142 -10.51 -1.28 -3.83
N TYR A 143 -10.86 -2.14 -4.77
CA TYR A 143 -10.26 -3.46 -4.92
C TYR A 143 -9.96 -3.69 -6.40
N THR A 144 -8.67 -3.69 -6.75
CA THR A 144 -8.24 -3.69 -8.15
C THR A 144 -8.47 -5.03 -8.87
N PRO A 145 -8.39 -6.22 -8.21
CA PRO A 145 -8.68 -7.49 -8.87
C PRO A 145 -10.10 -7.60 -9.44
N ASP A 146 -11.09 -7.02 -8.75
CA ASP A 146 -12.51 -7.04 -9.17
C ASP A 146 -12.93 -5.74 -9.88
N LYS A 147 -11.96 -4.88 -10.23
CA LYS A 147 -12.22 -3.55 -10.84
C LYS A 147 -13.25 -2.74 -10.04
N LEU A 148 -13.20 -2.86 -8.72
CA LEU A 148 -14.08 -2.16 -7.80
C LEU A 148 -13.46 -0.82 -7.42
N ASN A 149 -14.08 0.29 -7.81
CA ASN A 149 -13.75 1.61 -7.26
C ASN A 149 -15.02 2.28 -6.71
N ALA A 150 -15.33 1.97 -5.44
CA ALA A 150 -16.45 2.52 -4.70
C ALA A 150 -16.04 3.78 -3.90
N THR A 151 -15.16 4.61 -4.46
CA THR A 151 -14.69 5.85 -3.84
C THR A 151 -15.17 7.09 -4.58
N PHE A 152 -14.95 8.26 -3.98
CA PHE A 152 -14.98 9.54 -4.68
C PHE A 152 -13.57 10.11 -4.95
N GLY A 153 -12.54 9.25 -4.93
CA GLY A 153 -11.16 9.60 -5.26
C GLY A 153 -10.87 9.58 -6.76
N PRO A 154 -9.59 9.53 -7.15
CA PRO A 154 -9.19 9.29 -8.54
C PRO A 154 -9.94 8.11 -9.16
N THR A 155 -10.31 8.23 -10.44
CA THR A 155 -11.01 7.17 -11.17
C THR A 155 -10.11 5.94 -11.35
N ASP A 156 -8.84 6.16 -11.67
CA ASP A 156 -7.87 5.08 -11.89
C ASP A 156 -6.88 4.95 -10.74
N VAL A 157 -6.36 3.73 -10.59
CA VAL A 157 -5.17 3.39 -9.81
C VAL A 157 -4.37 2.36 -10.60
N LEU A 158 -3.05 2.32 -10.40
CA LEU A 158 -2.22 1.27 -10.97
C LEU A 158 -2.53 -0.05 -10.23
N PRO A 159 -2.90 -1.15 -10.90
CA PRO A 159 -3.02 -2.45 -10.25
C PRO A 159 -1.66 -2.95 -9.76
N GLY A 160 -1.63 -3.64 -8.62
CA GLY A 160 -0.40 -4.25 -8.11
C GLY A 160 -0.58 -4.88 -6.73
N PRO A 161 0.53 -5.19 -6.04
CA PRO A 161 0.50 -6.07 -4.87
C PRO A 161 0.29 -5.37 -3.51
N LEU A 162 0.17 -4.04 -3.46
CA LEU A 162 0.12 -3.29 -2.20
C LEU A 162 -1.32 -2.98 -1.77
N ALA A 163 -1.71 -3.35 -0.55
CA ALA A 163 -2.93 -2.85 0.07
C ALA A 163 -2.65 -1.56 0.87
N LEU A 164 -3.40 -0.50 0.63
CA LEU A 164 -3.34 0.76 1.39
C LEU A 164 -4.56 0.90 2.30
N ILE A 165 -4.35 0.97 3.61
CA ILE A 165 -5.38 1.28 4.60
C ILE A 165 -5.13 2.68 5.15
N SER A 166 -6.13 3.55 5.16
CA SER A 166 -5.99 4.91 5.69
C SER A 166 -7.11 5.28 6.65
N GLN A 167 -6.71 5.63 7.87
CA GLN A 167 -7.62 6.26 8.84
C GLN A 167 -7.93 7.71 8.49
N SER A 168 -7.00 8.44 7.87
CA SER A 168 -7.24 9.82 7.44
C SER A 168 -7.89 9.86 6.07
N GLY A 169 -9.04 10.53 5.97
CA GLY A 169 -9.77 10.66 4.72
C GLY A 169 -9.03 11.51 3.69
N ALA A 170 -8.72 12.76 4.03
CA ALA A 170 -8.07 13.71 3.13
C ALA A 170 -6.65 13.29 2.72
N LEU A 171 -5.87 12.74 3.67
CA LEU A 171 -4.55 12.24 3.32
C LEU A 171 -4.65 10.95 2.51
N GLY A 172 -5.51 10.01 2.90
CA GLY A 172 -5.64 8.73 2.20
C GLY A 172 -6.07 8.89 0.75
N ILE A 173 -7.04 9.77 0.46
CA ILE A 173 -7.49 10.04 -0.91
C ILE A 173 -6.40 10.74 -1.75
N ALA A 174 -5.57 11.59 -1.13
CA ALA A 174 -4.43 12.21 -1.79
C ALA A 174 -3.32 11.18 -2.07
N LEU A 175 -3.03 10.29 -1.11
CA LEU A 175 -2.07 9.21 -1.27
C LEU A 175 -2.50 8.21 -2.34
N MET A 176 -3.80 7.92 -2.46
CA MET A 176 -4.35 7.13 -3.56
C MET A 176 -3.94 7.71 -4.92
N GLY A 177 -4.07 9.02 -5.13
CA GLY A 177 -3.59 9.68 -6.36
C GLY A 177 -2.07 9.71 -6.49
N TRP A 178 -1.36 9.93 -5.38
CA TRP A 178 0.11 9.95 -5.33
C TRP A 178 0.72 8.63 -5.83
N THR A 179 0.07 7.49 -5.56
CA THR A 179 0.57 6.17 -5.99
C THR A 179 0.80 6.06 -7.50
N ILE A 180 0.02 6.76 -8.32
CA ILE A 180 0.17 6.80 -9.78
C ILE A 180 1.49 7.48 -10.16
N LEU A 181 1.81 8.60 -9.51
CA LEU A 181 3.05 9.35 -9.74
C LEU A 181 4.28 8.56 -9.32
N GLU A 182 4.18 7.80 -8.23
CA GLU A 182 5.27 6.97 -7.69
C GLU A 182 5.35 5.58 -8.31
N LYS A 183 4.51 5.28 -9.32
CA LYS A 183 4.47 3.95 -9.97
C LYS A 183 4.25 2.81 -8.97
N VAL A 184 3.40 3.03 -7.98
CA VAL A 184 3.08 2.05 -6.94
C VAL A 184 1.74 1.40 -7.26
N GLY A 185 1.80 0.12 -7.64
CA GLY A 185 0.61 -0.68 -7.91
C GLY A 185 -0.10 -1.12 -6.63
N LEU A 186 -1.42 -0.96 -6.61
CA LEU A 186 -2.29 -1.25 -5.48
C LEU A 186 -3.18 -2.47 -5.75
N SER A 187 -3.34 -3.32 -4.75
CA SER A 187 -4.36 -4.39 -4.72
C SER A 187 -5.67 -3.85 -4.15
N ALA A 188 -5.56 -2.95 -3.17
CA ALA A 188 -6.70 -2.38 -2.47
C ALA A 188 -6.39 -0.98 -1.92
N VAL A 189 -7.44 -0.16 -1.78
CA VAL A 189 -7.42 1.06 -0.97
C VAL A 189 -8.62 1.03 -0.04
N VAL A 190 -8.42 1.16 1.26
CA VAL A 190 -9.50 1.13 2.25
C VAL A 190 -9.43 2.37 3.13
N SER A 191 -10.42 3.24 2.99
CA SER A 191 -10.64 4.34 3.93
C SER A 191 -11.41 3.80 5.12
N VAL A 192 -10.82 3.83 6.31
CA VAL A 192 -11.45 3.27 7.52
C VAL A 192 -12.10 4.31 8.43
N GLY A 193 -11.69 5.58 8.31
CA GLY A 193 -12.34 6.71 9.00
C GLY A 193 -12.48 6.47 10.50
N ASN A 194 -13.72 6.55 10.99
CA ASN A 194 -14.01 6.46 12.42
C ASN A 194 -13.87 5.04 13.01
N LYS A 195 -13.75 4.00 12.16
CA LYS A 195 -13.60 2.59 12.56
C LYS A 195 -14.66 2.15 13.58
N SER A 196 -15.94 2.40 13.30
CA SER A 196 -17.02 2.09 14.25
C SER A 196 -17.25 0.58 14.40
N ASP A 197 -17.02 -0.19 13.33
CA ASP A 197 -17.15 -1.66 13.32
C ASP A 197 -15.96 -2.37 12.65
N ILE A 198 -15.79 -2.28 11.33
CA ILE A 198 -14.61 -2.84 10.65
C ILE A 198 -13.39 -1.99 10.98
N ASP A 199 -12.32 -2.63 11.47
CA ASP A 199 -11.06 -2.00 11.87
C ASP A 199 -9.82 -2.57 11.15
N ASP A 200 -8.64 -2.09 11.53
CA ASP A 200 -7.38 -2.50 10.90
C ASP A 200 -7.14 -4.01 11.03
N ALA A 201 -7.55 -4.63 12.15
CA ALA A 201 -7.36 -6.06 12.39
C ALA A 201 -8.26 -6.90 11.46
N ASP A 202 -9.53 -6.52 11.32
CA ASP A 202 -10.46 -7.18 10.39
C ASP A 202 -9.92 -7.18 8.95
N LEU A 203 -9.36 -6.05 8.51
CA LEU A 203 -8.78 -5.91 7.17
C LEU A 203 -7.48 -6.71 7.02
N LEU A 204 -6.63 -6.73 8.05
CA LEU A 204 -5.41 -7.53 8.04
C LEU A 204 -5.72 -9.03 7.91
N GLU A 205 -6.78 -9.54 8.55
CA GLU A 205 -7.20 -10.93 8.38
C GLU A 205 -7.60 -11.26 6.94
N PHE A 206 -8.33 -10.37 6.27
CA PHE A 206 -8.63 -10.51 4.84
C PHE A 206 -7.34 -10.51 4.01
N PHE A 207 -6.50 -9.49 4.19
CA PHE A 207 -5.29 -9.32 3.38
C PHE A 207 -4.24 -10.40 3.65
N LYS A 208 -4.27 -11.08 4.80
CA LYS A 208 -3.42 -12.24 5.07
C LYS A 208 -3.68 -13.36 4.06
N GLU A 209 -4.94 -13.63 3.76
CA GLU A 209 -5.36 -14.72 2.87
C GLU A 209 -5.48 -14.28 1.39
N ASP A 210 -5.54 -12.97 1.10
CA ASP A 210 -5.67 -12.47 -0.29
C ASP A 210 -4.39 -12.66 -1.12
N GLU A 211 -4.40 -13.56 -2.10
CA GLU A 211 -3.24 -13.84 -2.96
C GLU A 211 -2.75 -12.63 -3.77
N ASN A 212 -3.64 -11.66 -4.03
CA ASN A 212 -3.35 -10.44 -4.77
C ASN A 212 -2.55 -9.42 -3.93
N THR A 213 -2.63 -9.50 -2.60
CA THR A 213 -1.89 -8.63 -1.69
C THR A 213 -0.61 -9.30 -1.21
N LYS A 214 0.54 -8.65 -1.42
CA LYS A 214 1.84 -9.09 -0.90
C LYS A 214 2.34 -8.25 0.27
N ALA A 215 1.96 -6.97 0.37
CA ALA A 215 2.27 -6.12 1.52
C ALA A 215 1.10 -5.21 1.88
N ILE A 216 1.07 -4.72 3.12
CA ILE A 216 0.03 -3.83 3.63
C ILE A 216 0.68 -2.55 4.16
N LEU A 217 0.23 -1.39 3.67
CA LEU A 217 0.60 -0.07 4.18
C LEU A 217 -0.58 0.54 4.94
N ILE A 218 -0.37 0.96 6.19
CA ILE A 218 -1.40 1.56 7.04
C ILE A 218 -0.99 2.97 7.46
N TYR A 219 -1.83 3.96 7.16
CA TYR A 219 -1.82 5.24 7.87
C TYR A 219 -2.74 5.16 9.09
N MET A 220 -2.15 5.26 10.28
CA MET A 220 -2.81 5.01 11.56
C MET A 220 -2.72 6.23 12.48
N GLU A 221 -3.86 6.67 13.00
CA GLU A 221 -3.94 7.69 14.05
C GLU A 221 -4.06 7.03 15.44
N GLY A 222 -4.78 5.91 15.53
CA GLY A 222 -4.85 5.09 16.72
C GLY A 222 -5.62 3.78 16.50
N VAL A 223 -5.62 2.91 17.50
CA VAL A 223 -6.32 1.62 17.50
C VAL A 223 -7.32 1.58 18.66
N LYS A 224 -8.52 1.02 18.44
CA LYS A 224 -9.53 0.84 19.49
C LYS A 224 -9.24 -0.41 20.33
N ASP A 225 -9.11 -1.58 19.68
CA ASP A 225 -8.71 -2.82 20.34
C ASP A 225 -7.23 -3.14 20.05
N GLY A 226 -6.36 -2.65 20.92
CA GLY A 226 -4.91 -2.84 20.78
C GLY A 226 -4.48 -4.30 20.89
N ARG A 227 -5.23 -5.16 21.61
CA ARG A 227 -4.86 -6.57 21.77
C ARG A 227 -5.21 -7.35 20.50
N LYS A 228 -6.44 -7.20 20.00
CA LYS A 228 -6.86 -7.77 18.72
C LYS A 228 -5.91 -7.37 17.60
N PHE A 229 -5.60 -6.08 17.48
CA PHE A 229 -4.66 -5.59 16.48
C PHE A 229 -3.28 -6.25 16.60
N MET A 230 -2.73 -6.35 17.80
CA MET A 230 -1.40 -6.93 18.02
C MET A 230 -1.33 -8.42 17.69
N GLU A 231 -2.35 -9.19 18.09
CA GLU A 231 -2.45 -10.61 17.79
C GLU A 231 -2.57 -10.84 16.28
N THR A 232 -3.48 -10.12 15.62
CA THR A 232 -3.68 -10.21 14.18
C THR A 232 -2.44 -9.75 13.41
N ALA A 233 -1.89 -8.58 13.71
CA ALA A 233 -0.72 -8.05 13.02
C ALA A 233 0.47 -8.99 13.14
N LYS A 234 0.68 -9.61 14.31
CA LYS A 234 1.73 -10.61 14.50
C LYS A 234 1.54 -11.83 13.59
N GLU A 235 0.32 -12.37 13.49
CA GLU A 235 0.04 -13.52 12.62
C GLU A 235 0.13 -13.17 11.13
N VAL A 236 -0.27 -11.95 10.73
CA VAL A 236 -0.13 -11.49 9.34
C VAL A 236 1.35 -11.28 9.00
N SER A 237 2.13 -10.64 9.88
CA SER A 237 3.57 -10.38 9.66
C SER A 237 4.39 -11.65 9.44
N LYS A 238 3.94 -12.82 9.90
CA LYS A 238 4.60 -14.11 9.61
C LYS A 238 4.51 -14.50 8.13
N VAL A 239 3.56 -13.93 7.38
CA VAL A 239 3.29 -14.27 5.99
C VAL A 239 3.53 -13.08 5.08
N LYS A 240 3.06 -11.89 5.46
CA LYS A 240 3.10 -10.67 4.65
C LYS A 240 3.57 -9.47 5.48
N PRO A 241 4.49 -8.64 4.97
CA PRO A 241 4.95 -7.46 5.68
C PRO A 241 3.86 -6.40 5.83
N ILE A 242 3.86 -5.75 7.00
CA ILE A 242 3.00 -4.60 7.32
C ILE A 242 3.90 -3.39 7.55
N VAL A 243 3.62 -2.30 6.83
CA VAL A 243 4.25 -0.99 7.00
C VAL A 243 3.24 -0.03 7.65
N ILE A 244 3.63 0.68 8.70
CA ILE A 244 2.74 1.64 9.38
C ILE A 244 3.36 3.03 9.48
N ILE A 245 2.61 4.03 9.01
CA ILE A 245 2.81 5.43 9.38
C ILE A 245 1.92 5.72 10.59
N LYS A 246 2.53 5.89 11.77
CA LYS A 246 1.80 6.29 12.98
C LYS A 246 1.79 7.81 13.13
N ALA A 247 0.63 8.42 12.92
CA ALA A 247 0.40 9.83 13.18
C ALA A 247 0.38 10.13 14.69
N GLY A 248 0.61 11.39 15.05
CA GLY A 248 0.59 11.81 16.46
C GLY A 248 1.78 11.34 17.29
N ARG A 249 2.99 11.29 16.69
CA ARG A 249 4.22 10.81 17.36
C ARG A 249 4.69 11.68 18.53
N SER A 250 4.48 12.98 18.44
CA SER A 250 4.84 13.94 19.49
C SER A 250 3.64 14.20 20.39
N GLU A 251 3.87 14.67 21.61
CA GLU A 251 2.78 14.98 22.55
C GLU A 251 1.74 15.94 21.92
N ARG A 252 2.22 16.98 21.23
CA ARG A 252 1.33 17.94 20.52
C ARG A 252 0.60 17.29 19.35
N GLY A 253 1.28 16.43 18.58
CA GLY A 253 0.67 15.69 17.48
C GLY A 253 -0.39 14.70 17.98
N ALA A 254 -0.12 14.01 19.08
CA ALA A 254 -1.04 13.07 19.70
C ALA A 254 -2.32 13.78 20.19
N LYS A 255 -2.17 14.97 20.81
CA LYS A 255 -3.33 15.82 21.17
C LYS A 255 -4.12 16.27 19.95
N ALA A 256 -3.46 16.67 18.86
CA ALA A 256 -4.14 17.05 17.62
C ALA A 256 -4.92 15.88 17.00
N ALA A 257 -4.33 14.68 16.94
CA ALA A 257 -5.01 13.48 16.45
C ALA A 257 -6.18 13.06 17.35
N ALA A 258 -6.03 13.20 18.68
CA ALA A 258 -7.09 12.94 19.65
C ALA A 258 -8.31 13.87 19.46
N SER A 259 -8.07 15.17 19.26
CA SER A 259 -9.14 16.14 18.97
C SER A 259 -9.84 15.88 17.63
N HIS A 260 -9.12 15.33 16.66
CA HIS A 260 -9.65 15.03 15.33
C HIS A 260 -10.48 13.73 15.29
N THR A 261 -10.17 12.76 16.13
CA THR A 261 -10.83 11.42 16.14
C THR A 261 -11.75 11.18 17.34
N GLY A 262 -11.73 12.09 18.33
CA GLY A 262 -12.46 11.91 19.59
C GLY A 262 -11.94 10.75 20.46
N SER A 263 -10.70 10.28 20.22
CA SER A 263 -10.05 9.17 20.94
C SER A 263 -8.96 9.65 21.89
N LEU A 264 -8.59 8.83 22.89
CA LEU A 264 -7.52 9.17 23.84
C LEU A 264 -6.15 9.09 23.13
N ALA A 265 -5.28 10.07 23.38
CA ALA A 265 -3.91 10.06 22.90
C ALA A 265 -3.13 8.85 23.48
N GLY A 266 -2.75 7.91 22.62
CA GLY A 266 -1.89 6.78 23.02
C GLY A 266 -0.40 7.14 23.06
N SER A 267 0.36 6.43 23.89
CA SER A 267 1.82 6.66 24.02
C SER A 267 2.57 6.15 22.79
N ASP A 268 3.32 7.02 22.12
CA ASP A 268 4.09 6.67 20.93
C ASP A 268 5.15 5.58 21.21
N LYS A 269 5.78 5.61 22.39
CA LYS A 269 6.74 4.58 22.81
C LYS A 269 6.09 3.21 22.95
N VAL A 270 4.83 3.16 23.35
CA VAL A 270 4.06 1.91 23.45
C VAL A 270 3.75 1.38 22.05
N TYR A 271 3.32 2.25 21.12
CA TYR A 271 3.14 1.87 19.72
C TYR A 271 4.44 1.35 19.10
N ASP A 272 5.58 2.00 19.36
CA ASP A 272 6.88 1.56 18.83
C ASP A 272 7.26 0.15 19.30
N ALA A 273 7.15 -0.10 20.60
CA ALA A 273 7.42 -1.41 21.19
C ALA A 273 6.44 -2.47 20.68
N ALA A 274 5.15 -2.12 20.58
CA ALA A 274 4.10 -2.97 20.05
C ALA A 274 4.40 -3.37 18.60
N PHE A 275 4.68 -2.42 17.71
CA PHE A 275 5.01 -2.71 16.32
C PHE A 275 6.22 -3.64 16.17
N LYS A 276 7.29 -3.41 16.95
CA LYS A 276 8.46 -4.30 16.98
C LYS A 276 8.11 -5.73 17.39
N GLN A 277 7.23 -5.91 18.38
CA GLN A 277 6.79 -7.24 18.81
C GLN A 277 5.93 -7.95 17.76
N ALA A 278 5.15 -7.20 16.97
CA ALA A 278 4.28 -7.74 15.92
C ALA A 278 4.96 -7.86 14.54
N GLY A 279 6.24 -7.52 14.40
CA GLY A 279 6.94 -7.59 13.11
C GLY A 279 6.56 -6.50 12.12
N VAL A 280 5.88 -5.45 12.61
CA VAL A 280 5.45 -4.31 11.82
C VAL A 280 6.66 -3.40 11.55
N ILE A 281 6.83 -3.02 10.29
CA ILE A 281 7.83 -2.04 9.86
C ILE A 281 7.25 -0.64 10.03
N ARG A 282 7.81 0.12 10.96
CA ARG A 282 7.40 1.51 11.18
C ARG A 282 8.08 2.45 10.20
N ALA A 283 7.30 3.35 9.59
CA ALA A 283 7.78 4.46 8.77
C ALA A 283 7.44 5.80 9.44
N TYR A 284 8.31 6.80 9.29
CA TYR A 284 8.15 8.12 9.90
C TYR A 284 7.73 9.20 8.91
N THR A 285 7.87 8.95 7.61
CA THR A 285 7.44 9.85 6.54
C THR A 285 6.66 9.09 5.47
N ILE A 286 5.95 9.83 4.62
CA ILE A 286 5.26 9.25 3.46
C ILE A 286 6.29 8.63 2.51
N GLY A 287 7.40 9.32 2.24
CA GLY A 287 8.47 8.81 1.37
C GLY A 287 9.03 7.48 1.85
N GLU A 288 9.42 7.39 3.13
CA GLU A 288 9.89 6.12 3.73
C GLU A 288 8.86 5.01 3.62
N ALA A 289 7.59 5.32 3.87
CA ALA A 289 6.53 4.31 3.87
C ALA A 289 6.33 3.72 2.48
N PHE A 290 6.33 4.55 1.43
CA PHE A 290 6.23 4.09 0.05
C PHE A 290 7.50 3.38 -0.41
N ASP A 291 8.68 3.85 0.00
CA ASP A 291 9.94 3.17 -0.29
C ASP A 291 9.95 1.75 0.30
N TYR A 292 9.55 1.60 1.56
CA TYR A 292 9.46 0.31 2.24
C TYR A 292 8.39 -0.57 1.62
N ALA A 293 7.18 -0.02 1.41
CA ALA A 293 6.06 -0.76 0.84
C ALA A 293 6.36 -1.27 -0.58
N ARG A 294 7.04 -0.46 -1.42
CA ARG A 294 7.46 -0.87 -2.77
C ARG A 294 8.44 -2.05 -2.70
N THR A 295 9.47 -1.99 -1.86
CA THR A 295 10.43 -3.08 -1.72
C THR A 295 9.79 -4.34 -1.17
N LEU A 296 9.05 -4.21 -0.07
CA LEU A 296 8.43 -5.32 0.65
C LEU A 296 7.34 -6.03 -0.16
N SER A 297 6.72 -5.35 -1.12
CA SER A 297 5.66 -5.93 -1.97
C SER A 297 6.17 -6.58 -3.26
N ASN A 298 7.39 -6.26 -3.70
CA ASN A 298 7.91 -6.69 -5.00
C ASN A 298 9.15 -7.60 -4.93
N LEU A 299 9.90 -7.61 -3.82
CA LEU A 299 11.12 -8.41 -3.71
C LEU A 299 10.90 -9.72 -2.94
N PRO A 300 11.65 -10.79 -3.28
CA PRO A 300 11.70 -12.01 -2.48
C PRO A 300 12.35 -11.75 -1.11
N GLU A 301 12.25 -12.69 -0.18
CA GLU A 301 13.03 -12.65 1.06
C GLU A 301 14.52 -12.95 0.76
N PRO A 302 15.48 -12.28 1.43
CA PRO A 302 16.88 -12.66 1.33
C PRO A 302 17.12 -14.05 1.94
N GLU A 303 17.91 -14.89 1.26
CA GLU A 303 18.28 -16.24 1.73
C GLU A 303 19.42 -16.23 2.77
N GLY A 304 20.08 -15.08 2.94
CA GLY A 304 21.16 -14.87 3.89
C GLY A 304 21.47 -13.39 4.06
N GLU A 305 22.60 -13.04 4.68
CA GLU A 305 22.86 -11.67 5.18
C GLU A 305 23.72 -10.80 4.25
N ASN A 306 24.31 -11.40 3.23
CA ASN A 306 25.36 -10.76 2.43
C ASN A 306 24.80 -9.87 1.31
N LEU A 307 25.02 -8.57 1.44
CA LEU A 307 24.76 -7.56 0.41
C LEU A 307 26.02 -7.32 -0.43
N VAL A 308 25.88 -7.30 -1.75
CA VAL A 308 26.88 -6.74 -2.68
C VAL A 308 26.37 -5.46 -3.31
N ILE A 309 27.19 -4.42 -3.27
CA ILE A 309 26.92 -3.13 -3.90
C ILE A 309 27.74 -3.06 -5.20
N ILE A 310 27.09 -2.76 -6.32
CA ILE A 310 27.73 -2.53 -7.63
C ILE A 310 27.55 -1.06 -7.99
N THR A 311 28.61 -0.37 -8.38
CA THR A 311 28.59 1.07 -8.64
C THR A 311 29.55 1.50 -9.75
N ASN A 312 29.28 2.62 -10.42
CA ASN A 312 30.24 3.30 -11.31
C ASN A 312 30.94 4.50 -10.64
N GLY A 313 30.80 4.70 -9.33
CA GLY A 313 31.48 5.79 -8.66
C GLY A 313 31.66 5.59 -7.16
N GLY A 314 32.90 5.72 -6.69
CA GLY A 314 33.23 5.62 -5.27
C GLY A 314 32.39 6.53 -4.35
N GLY A 315 32.02 7.74 -4.78
CA GLY A 315 31.22 8.66 -3.95
C GLY A 315 29.83 8.11 -3.57
N ILE A 316 29.06 7.65 -4.55
CA ILE A 316 27.74 7.04 -4.31
C ILE A 316 27.89 5.69 -3.57
N GLY A 317 28.97 4.95 -3.83
CA GLY A 317 29.29 3.71 -3.12
C GLY A 317 29.59 3.93 -1.63
N VAL A 318 30.32 5.00 -1.27
CA VAL A 318 30.57 5.37 0.13
C VAL A 318 29.26 5.71 0.85
N MET A 319 28.41 6.54 0.24
CA MET A 319 27.10 6.89 0.83
C MET A 319 26.21 5.66 1.04
N ALA A 320 26.21 4.71 0.10
CA ALA A 320 25.50 3.46 0.25
C ALA A 320 26.09 2.56 1.35
N THR A 321 27.42 2.54 1.50
CA THR A 321 28.13 1.80 2.55
C THR A 321 27.77 2.34 3.93
N ASP A 322 27.83 3.66 4.13
CA ASP A 322 27.45 4.30 5.38
C ASP A 322 25.99 3.99 5.74
N ALA A 323 25.09 4.08 4.75
CA ALA A 323 23.67 3.73 4.95
C ALA A 323 23.47 2.24 5.28
N ALA A 324 24.29 1.34 4.72
CA ALA A 324 24.21 -0.09 4.97
C ALA A 324 24.65 -0.41 6.41
N GLU A 325 25.76 0.17 6.84
CA GLU A 325 26.27 0.08 8.22
C GLU A 325 25.27 0.66 9.23
N GLU A 326 24.74 1.87 9.00
CA GLU A 326 23.74 2.49 9.87
C GLU A 326 22.48 1.62 10.01
N ALA A 327 22.09 0.95 8.92
CA ALA A 327 20.92 0.07 8.88
C ALA A 327 21.21 -1.38 9.36
N GLY A 328 22.47 -1.71 9.65
CA GLY A 328 22.90 -3.04 10.09
C GLY A 328 22.78 -4.12 9.00
N LEU A 329 23.10 -3.77 7.75
CA LEU A 329 23.24 -4.70 6.63
C LEU A 329 24.71 -5.17 6.52
N HIS A 330 24.91 -6.46 6.29
CA HIS A 330 26.25 -7.03 6.18
C HIS A 330 26.75 -6.94 4.72
N LEU A 331 27.86 -6.24 4.50
CA LEU A 331 28.51 -6.18 3.19
C LEU A 331 29.39 -7.40 2.99
N TYR A 332 29.21 -8.08 1.86
CA TYR A 332 30.03 -9.24 1.49
C TYR A 332 31.49 -8.88 1.30
N ASP A 333 32.41 -9.58 1.95
CA ASP A 333 33.83 -9.22 2.06
C ASP A 333 34.81 -10.31 1.63
N ASN A 334 34.33 -11.46 1.13
CA ASN A 334 35.19 -12.54 0.63
C ASN A 334 35.90 -12.11 -0.67
N LEU A 335 37.13 -11.63 -0.54
CA LEU A 335 37.92 -11.09 -1.64
C LEU A 335 38.21 -12.11 -2.75
N GLU A 336 38.31 -13.40 -2.45
CA GLU A 336 38.60 -14.41 -3.49
C GLU A 336 37.41 -14.58 -4.44
N GLU A 337 36.19 -14.57 -3.90
CA GLU A 337 34.97 -14.68 -4.69
C GLU A 337 34.60 -13.38 -5.40
N LEU A 338 34.89 -12.25 -4.76
CA LEU A 338 34.69 -10.92 -5.37
C LEU A 338 35.60 -10.66 -6.59
N LYS A 339 36.71 -11.39 -6.76
CA LYS A 339 37.62 -11.24 -7.91
C LYS A 339 36.93 -11.44 -9.26
N VAL A 340 35.79 -12.13 -9.31
CA VAL A 340 35.01 -12.30 -10.55
C VAL A 340 34.66 -10.96 -11.19
N PHE A 341 34.42 -9.92 -10.38
CA PHE A 341 34.09 -8.59 -10.88
C PHE A 341 35.24 -7.85 -11.55
N ALA A 342 36.49 -8.27 -11.32
CA ALA A 342 37.66 -7.67 -11.98
C ALA A 342 37.61 -7.81 -13.52
N ASN A 343 36.81 -8.75 -14.04
CA ASN A 343 36.60 -8.93 -15.48
C ASN A 343 35.76 -7.80 -16.11
N HIS A 344 35.05 -7.00 -15.32
CA HIS A 344 34.08 -6.00 -15.78
C HIS A 344 34.53 -4.56 -15.60
N MET A 345 35.78 -4.35 -15.18
CA MET A 345 36.33 -3.04 -14.82
C MET A 345 37.78 -2.89 -15.31
N PRO A 346 38.28 -1.66 -15.50
CA PRO A 346 39.69 -1.43 -15.76
C PRO A 346 40.57 -1.75 -14.54
N PRO A 347 41.91 -1.83 -14.68
CA PRO A 347 42.82 -2.20 -13.58
C PRO A 347 42.79 -1.27 -12.35
N PHE A 348 42.24 -0.07 -12.49
CA PHE A 348 42.09 0.92 -11.41
C PHE A 348 40.68 0.95 -10.80
N GLY A 349 39.77 0.07 -11.24
CA GLY A 349 38.52 -0.20 -10.54
C GLY A 349 38.76 -0.97 -9.24
N SER A 350 37.70 -1.16 -8.45
CA SER A 350 37.75 -1.93 -7.21
C SER A 350 36.73 -3.05 -7.26
N TYR A 351 37.20 -4.31 -7.25
CA TYR A 351 36.32 -5.47 -7.10
C TYR A 351 35.95 -5.75 -5.63
N LYS A 352 36.49 -5.00 -4.66
CA LYS A 352 36.02 -5.05 -3.26
C LYS A 352 34.56 -4.62 -3.18
N ASN A 353 33.89 -4.78 -2.05
CA ASN A 353 32.53 -4.29 -1.87
C ASN A 353 32.56 -2.93 -1.16
N PRO A 354 32.07 -1.83 -1.76
CA PRO A 354 31.37 -1.72 -3.05
C PRO A 354 32.23 -1.98 -4.28
N VAL A 355 31.67 -2.75 -5.23
CA VAL A 355 32.27 -3.09 -6.53
C VAL A 355 32.21 -1.84 -7.41
N ASP A 356 33.33 -1.12 -7.51
CA ASP A 356 33.47 0.12 -8.28
C ASP A 356 33.98 -0.19 -9.70
N LEU A 357 33.04 -0.17 -10.64
CA LEU A 357 33.24 -0.34 -12.09
C LEU A 357 33.86 0.90 -12.75
N THR A 358 34.06 1.99 -11.99
CA THR A 358 34.55 3.31 -12.41
C THR A 358 33.56 4.12 -13.24
N GLY A 359 33.78 5.44 -13.32
CA GLY A 359 32.89 6.36 -14.05
C GLY A 359 32.82 6.15 -15.56
N MET A 360 33.64 5.25 -16.11
CA MET A 360 33.65 4.86 -17.52
C MET A 360 32.88 3.55 -17.78
N ALA A 361 32.25 2.97 -16.78
CA ALA A 361 31.48 1.73 -16.92
C ALA A 361 30.37 1.88 -17.98
N GLY A 362 30.46 1.08 -19.03
CA GLY A 362 29.45 0.97 -20.07
C GLY A 362 28.43 -0.13 -19.79
N ALA A 363 27.59 -0.42 -20.78
CA ALA A 363 26.57 -1.46 -20.71
C ALA A 363 27.12 -2.84 -20.34
N GLU A 364 28.19 -3.28 -21.01
CA GLU A 364 28.80 -4.60 -20.79
C GLU A 364 29.32 -4.78 -19.36
N SER A 365 29.92 -3.73 -18.77
CA SER A 365 30.41 -3.74 -17.39
C SER A 365 29.29 -4.00 -16.38
N TYR A 366 28.18 -3.27 -16.51
CA TYR A 366 27.02 -3.45 -15.63
C TYR A 366 26.34 -4.80 -15.86
N GLU A 367 26.16 -5.21 -17.12
CA GLU A 367 25.55 -6.48 -17.47
C GLU A 367 26.31 -7.66 -16.84
N GLY A 368 27.63 -7.71 -17.03
CA GLY A 368 28.48 -8.76 -16.48
C GLY A 368 28.47 -8.78 -14.96
N ALA A 369 28.65 -7.61 -14.31
CA ALA A 369 28.68 -7.52 -12.85
C ALA A 369 27.33 -7.91 -12.22
N ILE A 370 26.21 -7.45 -12.77
CA ILE A 370 24.87 -7.81 -12.26
C ILE A 370 24.64 -9.31 -12.41
N ARG A 371 24.99 -9.89 -13.56
CA ARG A 371 24.84 -11.33 -13.82
C ARG A 371 25.64 -12.18 -12.85
N ASP A 372 26.90 -11.84 -12.61
CA ASP A 372 27.77 -12.59 -11.70
C ASP A 372 27.26 -12.50 -10.26
N ALA A 373 26.83 -11.32 -9.81
CA ALA A 373 26.25 -11.16 -8.47
C ALA A 373 24.94 -11.96 -8.30
N LEU A 374 24.08 -11.96 -9.32
CA LEU A 374 22.84 -12.75 -9.32
C LEU A 374 23.13 -14.26 -9.29
N ALA A 375 24.16 -14.74 -9.99
CA ALA A 375 24.54 -16.14 -10.03
C ALA A 375 25.26 -16.64 -8.77
N HIS A 376 25.92 -15.75 -8.01
CA HIS A 376 26.80 -16.14 -6.91
C HIS A 376 26.04 -16.60 -5.65
N PRO A 377 26.16 -17.85 -5.16
CA PRO A 377 25.31 -18.38 -4.07
C PRO A 377 25.42 -17.61 -2.75
N GLU A 378 26.63 -17.17 -2.37
CA GLU A 378 26.86 -16.46 -1.10
C GLU A 378 26.49 -14.96 -1.14
N MET A 379 26.07 -14.43 -2.30
CA MET A 379 25.62 -13.03 -2.44
C MET A 379 24.10 -13.01 -2.41
N HIS A 380 23.53 -12.65 -1.26
CA HIS A 380 22.10 -12.86 -0.98
C HIS A 380 21.21 -11.70 -1.41
N SER A 381 21.77 -10.50 -1.57
CA SER A 381 21.06 -9.31 -2.07
C SER A 381 22.02 -8.37 -2.81
N ILE A 382 21.46 -7.54 -3.70
CA ILE A 382 22.24 -6.70 -4.60
C ILE A 382 21.71 -5.27 -4.55
N ALA A 383 22.61 -4.30 -4.46
CA ALA A 383 22.30 -2.89 -4.70
C ALA A 383 23.07 -2.41 -5.94
N VAL A 384 22.36 -2.01 -6.99
CA VAL A 384 22.95 -1.44 -8.20
C VAL A 384 22.86 0.08 -8.12
N LEU A 385 23.99 0.76 -8.14
CA LEU A 385 24.10 2.20 -8.02
C LEU A 385 24.63 2.79 -9.33
N TYR A 386 24.06 3.90 -9.78
CA TYR A 386 24.50 4.59 -10.98
C TYR A 386 24.46 6.10 -10.82
N CYS A 387 25.60 6.75 -11.08
CA CYS A 387 25.66 8.18 -11.33
C CYS A 387 25.62 8.40 -12.84
N GLN A 388 24.65 9.17 -13.34
CA GLN A 388 24.50 9.46 -14.76
C GLN A 388 25.77 10.12 -15.32
N THR A 389 26.30 9.53 -16.39
CA THR A 389 27.42 10.07 -17.16
C THR A 389 27.06 10.13 -18.65
N ALA A 390 27.96 10.67 -19.47
CA ALA A 390 27.80 10.64 -20.93
C ALA A 390 28.08 9.26 -21.56
N VAL A 391 28.51 8.27 -20.78
CA VAL A 391 28.96 6.96 -21.29
C VAL A 391 27.81 5.96 -21.43
N LEU A 392 26.88 5.94 -20.47
CA LEU A 392 25.75 5.02 -20.43
C LEU A 392 24.45 5.79 -20.19
N ASP A 393 23.45 5.59 -21.03
CA ASP A 393 22.12 6.15 -20.78
C ASP A 393 21.48 5.41 -19.58
N PRO A 394 20.94 6.11 -18.56
CA PRO A 394 20.22 5.47 -17.47
C PRO A 394 19.12 4.51 -17.91
N ARG A 395 18.48 4.76 -19.06
CA ARG A 395 17.40 3.91 -19.60
C ARG A 395 17.92 2.58 -20.12
N ASP A 396 19.13 2.58 -20.69
CA ASP A 396 19.82 1.36 -21.09
C ASP A 396 20.25 0.55 -19.86
N LEU A 397 20.69 1.22 -18.78
CA LEU A 397 20.94 0.55 -17.50
C LEU A 397 19.67 -0.11 -16.96
N ALA A 398 18.52 0.58 -17.01
CA ALA A 398 17.25 0.00 -16.59
C ALA A 398 16.92 -1.27 -17.41
N ASP A 399 17.10 -1.24 -18.73
CA ASP A 399 16.94 -2.42 -19.60
C ASP A 399 17.83 -3.59 -19.19
N ILE A 400 19.10 -3.32 -18.90
CA ILE A 400 20.06 -4.34 -18.44
C ILE A 400 19.58 -4.95 -17.13
N VAL A 401 19.25 -4.13 -16.13
CA VAL A 401 18.77 -4.61 -14.83
C VAL A 401 17.52 -5.47 -14.98
N ILE A 402 16.52 -5.01 -15.77
CA ILE A 402 15.28 -5.76 -16.01
C ILE A 402 15.60 -7.13 -16.63
N ARG A 403 16.42 -7.14 -17.69
CA ARG A 403 16.76 -8.36 -18.42
C ARG A 403 17.49 -9.37 -17.54
N GLU A 404 18.58 -8.96 -16.89
CA GLU A 404 19.39 -9.87 -16.07
C GLU A 404 18.61 -10.35 -14.83
N TYR A 405 17.81 -9.47 -14.20
CA TYR A 405 17.02 -9.85 -13.04
C TYR A 405 15.92 -10.85 -13.40
N ASN A 406 15.21 -10.64 -14.52
CA ASN A 406 14.24 -11.59 -15.05
C ASN A 406 14.89 -12.93 -15.42
N ALA A 407 16.05 -12.92 -16.09
CA ALA A 407 16.78 -14.12 -16.46
C ALA A 407 17.23 -14.96 -15.25
N SER A 408 17.52 -14.30 -14.11
CA SER A 408 17.86 -14.99 -12.85
C SER A 408 16.66 -15.67 -12.15
N GLY A 409 15.44 -15.43 -12.64
CA GLY A 409 14.21 -15.87 -11.99
C GLY A 409 13.86 -15.08 -10.71
N ARG A 410 14.43 -13.89 -10.53
CA ARG A 410 14.17 -12.96 -9.41
C ARG A 410 14.26 -13.61 -8.02
N LYS A 411 15.26 -14.46 -7.81
CA LYS A 411 15.41 -15.22 -6.55
C LYS A 411 16.00 -14.40 -5.39
N LYS A 412 16.74 -13.35 -5.69
CA LYS A 412 17.42 -12.49 -4.70
C LYS A 412 16.80 -11.10 -4.68
N PRO A 413 16.76 -10.40 -3.55
CA PRO A 413 16.39 -8.99 -3.52
C PRO A 413 17.40 -8.15 -4.30
N LEU A 414 16.92 -7.33 -5.22
CA LEU A 414 17.72 -6.35 -5.96
C LEU A 414 17.05 -4.98 -5.87
N VAL A 415 17.81 -3.97 -5.42
CA VAL A 415 17.40 -2.56 -5.41
C VAL A 415 18.32 -1.73 -6.30
N VAL A 416 17.79 -0.65 -6.87
CA VAL A 416 18.54 0.25 -7.75
C VAL A 416 18.52 1.68 -7.22
N ALA A 417 19.66 2.38 -7.28
CA ALA A 417 19.69 3.82 -7.12
C ALA A 417 20.31 4.49 -8.34
N ILE A 418 19.61 5.47 -8.91
CA ILE A 418 20.11 6.24 -10.07
C ILE A 418 20.10 7.72 -9.74
N VAL A 419 21.27 8.34 -9.71
CA VAL A 419 21.44 9.78 -9.50
C VAL A 419 21.66 10.45 -10.85
N GLY A 420 20.77 11.37 -11.23
CA GLY A 420 20.86 12.05 -12.53
C GLY A 420 19.70 13.03 -12.79
N GLY A 421 19.54 13.39 -14.06
CA GLY A 421 18.51 14.29 -14.57
C GLY A 421 17.23 13.57 -15.01
N ILE A 422 16.65 14.01 -16.13
CA ILE A 422 15.36 13.52 -16.62
C ILE A 422 15.43 12.04 -17.02
N GLU A 423 16.49 11.62 -17.71
CA GLU A 423 16.67 10.24 -18.17
C GLU A 423 16.80 9.27 -16.98
N ALA A 424 17.42 9.71 -15.87
CA ALA A 424 17.49 8.95 -14.63
C ALA A 424 16.10 8.74 -14.02
N LYS A 425 15.24 9.77 -14.04
CA LYS A 425 13.86 9.65 -13.57
C LYS A 425 13.05 8.69 -14.45
N GLU A 426 13.21 8.75 -15.77
CA GLU A 426 12.56 7.83 -16.71
C GLU A 426 13.00 6.38 -16.46
N ALA A 427 14.29 6.15 -16.23
CA ALA A 427 14.84 4.84 -15.89
C ALA A 427 14.30 4.29 -14.56
N ILE A 428 14.23 5.14 -13.53
CA ILE A 428 13.65 4.79 -12.22
C ILE A 428 12.17 4.41 -12.37
N ASP A 429 11.39 5.19 -13.12
CA ASP A 429 9.97 4.92 -13.33
C ASP A 429 9.76 3.59 -14.04
N ARG A 430 10.55 3.33 -15.09
CA ARG A 430 10.52 2.07 -15.83
C ARG A 430 10.84 0.87 -14.96
N LEU A 431 11.88 0.96 -14.13
CA LEU A 431 12.23 -0.10 -13.17
C LEU A 431 11.09 -0.36 -12.18
N ASN A 432 10.49 0.71 -11.63
CA ASN A 432 9.39 0.60 -10.69
C ASN A 432 8.13 -0.01 -11.34
N GLU A 433 7.82 0.33 -12.59
CA GLU A 433 6.73 -0.27 -13.37
C GLU A 433 6.93 -1.78 -13.59
N GLU A 434 8.18 -2.24 -13.73
CA GLU A 434 8.54 -3.66 -13.84
C GLU A 434 8.67 -4.38 -12.48
N GLY A 435 8.30 -3.70 -11.38
CA GLY A 435 8.39 -4.22 -10.02
C GLY A 435 9.83 -4.36 -9.50
N ILE A 436 10.78 -3.58 -10.02
CA ILE A 436 12.16 -3.51 -9.52
C ILE A 436 12.30 -2.19 -8.74
N PRO A 437 12.42 -2.22 -7.40
CA PRO A 437 12.46 -1.00 -6.61
C PRO A 437 13.69 -0.13 -6.94
N ALA A 438 13.42 1.04 -7.53
CA ALA A 438 14.42 2.01 -7.93
C ALA A 438 14.19 3.37 -7.27
N TYR A 439 15.29 4.04 -6.91
CA TYR A 439 15.31 5.25 -6.09
C TYR A 439 16.26 6.31 -6.66
N PRO A 440 16.03 7.60 -6.37
CA PRO A 440 16.93 8.67 -6.81
C PRO A 440 18.17 8.84 -5.92
N GLU A 441 18.26 8.12 -4.79
CA GLU A 441 19.30 8.27 -3.77
C GLU A 441 19.75 6.88 -3.28
N PRO A 442 21.06 6.64 -3.07
CA PRO A 442 21.56 5.36 -2.59
C PRO A 442 21.04 5.03 -1.18
N GLU A 443 20.94 6.02 -0.29
CA GLU A 443 20.48 5.80 1.09
C GLU A 443 19.03 5.36 1.13
N ARG A 444 18.19 5.85 0.21
CA ARG A 444 16.79 5.40 0.08
C ARG A 444 16.72 3.94 -0.35
N ALA A 445 17.51 3.56 -1.36
CA ALA A 445 17.58 2.16 -1.82
C ALA A 445 18.03 1.23 -0.69
N ILE A 446 19.08 1.60 0.03
CA ILE A 446 19.64 0.81 1.13
C ILE A 446 18.68 0.74 2.33
N LYS A 447 18.06 1.85 2.73
CA LYS A 447 17.06 1.85 3.82
C LYS A 447 15.83 1.02 3.48
N ALA A 448 15.40 1.03 2.22
CA ALA A 448 14.30 0.20 1.75
C ALA A 448 14.66 -1.29 1.76
N LEU A 449 15.86 -1.65 1.30
CA LEU A 449 16.38 -3.02 1.43
C LEU A 449 16.50 -3.44 2.90
N ALA A 450 16.96 -2.55 3.78
CA ALA A 450 17.03 -2.83 5.21
C ALA A 450 15.66 -3.09 5.84
N ALA A 451 14.59 -2.46 5.36
CA ALA A 451 13.23 -2.78 5.81
C ALA A 451 12.85 -4.23 5.51
N LEU A 452 13.23 -4.75 4.34
CA LEU A 452 13.05 -6.15 3.96
C LEU A 452 13.84 -7.10 4.88
N TYR A 453 15.11 -6.79 5.18
CA TYR A 453 15.91 -7.54 6.15
C TYR A 453 15.33 -7.51 7.56
N ARG A 454 14.84 -6.36 8.04
CA ARG A 454 14.20 -6.26 9.36
C ARG A 454 12.99 -7.17 9.47
N TRP A 455 12.15 -7.20 8.44
CA TRP A 455 10.98 -8.08 8.40
C TRP A 455 11.38 -9.56 8.33
N SER A 456 12.29 -9.92 7.41
CA SER A 456 12.79 -11.30 7.25
C SER A 456 13.43 -11.83 8.54
N ARG A 457 14.33 -11.06 9.16
CA ARG A 457 14.97 -11.40 10.44
C ARG A 457 13.96 -11.57 11.58
N TRP A 458 12.91 -10.73 11.62
CA TRP A 458 11.85 -10.86 12.62
C TRP A 458 11.05 -12.15 12.40
N LYS A 459 10.63 -12.41 11.16
CA LYS A 459 9.86 -13.58 10.76
C LYS A 459 10.62 -14.89 11.04
N ALA A 460 11.92 -14.91 10.76
CA ALA A 460 12.79 -16.06 11.06
C ALA A 460 12.81 -16.42 12.56
N LYS A 461 12.70 -15.43 13.45
CA LYS A 461 12.62 -15.64 14.92
C LYS A 461 11.25 -16.12 15.41
N GLN A 462 10.23 -16.15 14.55
CA GLN A 462 8.90 -16.65 14.90
C GLN A 462 8.69 -18.12 14.53
N LYS A 463 9.62 -18.72 13.77
CA LYS A 463 9.70 -20.17 13.55
C LYS A 463 10.31 -20.82 14.78
#